data_AF-A0A4Q2RQR7-F1
#
_entry.id   AF-A0A4Q2RQR7-F1
#
_cell.length_a   1.000
_cell.length_b   1.000
_cell.length_c   1.000
_cell.angle_alpha   90.00
_cell.angle_beta   90.00
_cell.angle_gamma   90.00
#
_symmetry.space_group_name_H-M   'P 1'
#
loop_
_entity.id
_entity.type
_entity.pdbx_description
1 polymer ?
#
loop_
_entity_poly.entity_id
_entity_poly.type
_entity_poly.pdbx_seq_one_letter_code
_entity_poly.pdbx_strand_id
1 'polypeptide(L)'
;MDYRDSHRALQDAFDTRRLADRLASVAGDDVSGFREFIEARDMFFIATADADGQPQSSYKGGDPGFVRVVDDHTIAFPVYDGNGMFLTIGNVTENHLVGLLFIDFANGSRLRVNGEASVDPTDPLVADFPGAKLVVRVRARAVFPNCRRYVHTHGPAERSVFVPVEGEQPPVPDWKLDEWFDGTLPDGDPALDAANPSAPSVPRF
;
A
#
# COMPACT_ATOMS: atom_id res chain seq x y z
N MET A 1 -18.03 -10.93 1.88
CA MET A 1 -18.21 -9.67 1.11
C MET A 1 -19.66 -9.30 1.24
N ASP A 2 -19.94 -8.15 1.84
CA ASP A 2 -21.31 -7.86 2.25
C ASP A 2 -21.89 -6.78 1.33
N TYR A 3 -22.90 -7.16 0.56
CA TYR A 3 -23.62 -6.24 -0.31
C TYR A 3 -24.71 -5.51 0.49
N ARG A 4 -24.73 -4.18 0.43
CA ARG A 4 -25.79 -3.32 0.99
C ARG A 4 -26.95 -3.20 0.00
N ASP A 5 -28.07 -2.65 0.47
CA ASP A 5 -29.28 -2.44 -0.35
C ASP A 5 -29.02 -1.63 -1.62
N SER A 6 -28.15 -0.62 -1.54
CA SER A 6 -27.72 0.16 -2.72
C SER A 6 -27.00 -0.69 -3.77
N HIS A 7 -26.17 -1.65 -3.35
CA HIS A 7 -25.54 -2.61 -4.26
C HIS A 7 -26.58 -3.54 -4.86
N ARG A 8 -27.53 -4.04 -4.04
CA ARG A 8 -28.58 -4.96 -4.50
C ARG A 8 -29.53 -4.30 -5.49
N ALA A 9 -29.92 -3.05 -5.27
CA ALA A 9 -30.75 -2.29 -6.21
C ALA A 9 -30.11 -2.19 -7.61
N LEU A 10 -28.80 -1.90 -7.69
CA LEU A 10 -28.07 -1.88 -8.97
C LEU A 10 -27.94 -3.29 -9.56
N GLN A 11 -27.65 -4.29 -8.73
CA GLN A 11 -27.54 -5.67 -9.21
C GLN A 11 -28.86 -6.18 -9.79
N ASP A 12 -29.99 -5.85 -9.18
CA ASP A 12 -31.31 -6.22 -9.67
C ASP A 12 -31.66 -5.44 -10.96
N ALA A 13 -31.34 -4.13 -11.01
CA ALA A 13 -31.56 -3.29 -12.19
C ALA A 13 -30.77 -3.77 -13.43
N PHE A 14 -29.60 -4.37 -13.23
CA PHE A 14 -28.76 -4.90 -14.31
C PHE A 14 -28.80 -6.44 -14.42
N ASP A 15 -29.72 -7.12 -13.71
CA ASP A 15 -29.82 -8.58 -13.67
C ASP A 15 -28.47 -9.28 -13.43
N THR A 16 -27.73 -8.85 -12.40
CA THR A 16 -26.39 -9.36 -12.05
C THR A 16 -26.31 -9.95 -10.65
N ARG A 17 -27.42 -10.00 -9.90
CA ARG A 17 -27.43 -10.50 -8.50
C ARG A 17 -26.87 -11.93 -8.37
N ARG A 18 -27.32 -12.86 -9.21
CA ARG A 18 -26.81 -14.25 -9.22
C ARG A 18 -25.30 -14.35 -9.51
N LEU A 19 -24.80 -13.48 -10.39
CA LEU A 19 -23.37 -13.40 -10.70
C LEU A 19 -22.59 -12.84 -9.50
N ALA A 20 -23.09 -11.77 -8.88
CA ALA A 20 -22.51 -11.18 -7.69
C ALA A 20 -22.44 -12.18 -6.53
N ASP A 21 -23.51 -12.93 -6.28
CA ASP A 21 -23.54 -13.96 -5.23
C ASP A 21 -22.51 -15.08 -5.49
N ARG A 22 -22.36 -15.51 -6.76
CA ARG A 22 -21.34 -16.51 -7.12
C ARG A 22 -19.91 -15.99 -6.95
N LEU A 23 -19.67 -14.71 -7.22
CA LEU A 23 -18.35 -14.09 -7.02
C LEU A 23 -18.06 -13.85 -5.53
N ALA A 24 -19.08 -13.50 -4.75
CA ALA A 24 -18.93 -13.35 -3.30
C ALA A 24 -18.67 -14.71 -2.62
N SER A 25 -19.22 -15.81 -3.12
CA SER A 25 -19.00 -17.14 -2.53
C SER A 25 -17.59 -17.69 -2.69
N VAL A 26 -16.75 -17.10 -3.55
CA VAL A 26 -15.34 -17.49 -3.73
C VAL A 26 -14.37 -16.58 -2.99
N ALA A 27 -14.86 -15.52 -2.35
CA ALA A 27 -14.04 -14.66 -1.53
C ALA A 27 -13.79 -15.32 -0.17
N GLY A 28 -12.52 -15.52 0.16
CA GLY A 28 -12.08 -15.97 1.49
C GLY A 28 -11.22 -14.92 2.18
N ASP A 29 -10.73 -15.22 3.36
CA ASP A 29 -9.76 -14.42 4.11
C ASP A 29 -8.35 -15.02 4.11
N ASP A 30 -8.13 -16.11 3.37
CA ASP A 30 -6.83 -16.76 3.22
C ASP A 30 -5.98 -16.05 2.15
N VAL A 31 -4.83 -15.51 2.57
CA VAL A 31 -3.82 -14.87 1.72
C VAL A 31 -2.65 -15.79 1.38
N SER A 32 -2.51 -16.95 2.04
CA SER A 32 -1.39 -17.87 1.84
C SER A 32 -1.30 -18.37 0.40
N GLY A 33 -2.44 -18.66 -0.23
CA GLY A 33 -2.54 -19.07 -1.63
C GLY A 33 -2.13 -17.98 -2.63
N PHE A 34 -1.93 -16.74 -2.17
CA PHE A 34 -1.49 -15.61 -3.00
C PHE A 34 -0.11 -15.08 -2.61
N ARG A 35 0.63 -15.78 -1.72
CA ARG A 35 1.95 -15.37 -1.23
C ARG A 35 2.90 -14.97 -2.35
N GLU A 36 3.14 -15.87 -3.31
CA GLU A 36 4.07 -15.61 -4.41
C GLU A 36 3.66 -14.36 -5.21
N PHE A 37 2.36 -14.16 -5.42
CA PHE A 37 1.85 -12.99 -6.14
C PHE A 37 2.04 -11.69 -5.36
N ILE A 38 1.76 -11.71 -4.05
CA ILE A 38 1.83 -10.53 -3.17
C ILE A 38 3.30 -10.12 -2.96
N GLU A 39 4.16 -11.08 -2.59
CA GLU A 39 5.55 -10.80 -2.24
C GLU A 39 6.39 -10.43 -3.48
N ALA A 40 5.99 -10.85 -4.68
CA ALA A 40 6.61 -10.41 -5.93
C ALA A 40 6.18 -9.01 -6.40
N ARG A 41 5.39 -8.26 -5.63
CA ARG A 41 5.06 -6.86 -5.96
C ARG A 41 6.08 -5.91 -5.35
N ASP A 42 6.49 -4.96 -6.16
CA ASP A 42 7.28 -3.77 -5.80
C ASP A 42 6.39 -2.57 -5.43
N MET A 43 5.08 -2.69 -5.64
CA MET A 43 4.10 -1.66 -5.27
C MET A 43 2.69 -2.19 -5.05
N PHE A 44 1.88 -1.42 -4.33
CA PHE A 44 0.43 -1.57 -4.28
C PHE A 44 -0.24 -0.23 -3.96
N PHE A 45 -1.57 -0.19 -4.14
CA PHE A 45 -2.40 0.93 -3.69
C PHE A 45 -3.15 0.54 -2.42
N ILE A 46 -3.27 1.47 -1.48
CA ILE A 46 -4.06 1.32 -0.27
C ILE A 46 -5.09 2.44 -0.16
N ALA A 47 -6.33 2.06 0.07
CA ALA A 47 -7.43 2.92 0.46
C ALA A 47 -7.63 2.84 1.97
N THR A 48 -7.72 4.00 2.61
CA THR A 48 -8.08 4.20 4.01
C THR A 48 -9.18 5.24 4.10
N ALA A 49 -9.84 5.36 5.24
CA ALA A 49 -10.69 6.50 5.54
C ALA A 49 -10.48 6.93 6.99
N ASP A 50 -10.68 8.22 7.29
CA ASP A 50 -10.68 8.69 8.68
C ASP A 50 -11.97 8.26 9.41
N ALA A 51 -12.15 8.74 10.66
CA ALA A 51 -13.34 8.46 11.47
C ALA A 51 -14.65 8.98 10.83
N ASP A 52 -14.58 10.06 10.05
CA ASP A 52 -15.73 10.65 9.35
C ASP A 52 -16.00 10.00 7.99
N GLY A 53 -15.16 9.05 7.58
CA GLY A 53 -15.26 8.32 6.33
C GLY A 53 -14.68 9.08 5.13
N GLN A 54 -13.85 10.11 5.32
CA GLN A 54 -13.17 10.78 4.22
C GLN A 54 -12.11 9.87 3.61
N PRO A 55 -12.22 9.57 2.30
CA PRO A 55 -11.34 8.59 1.69
C PRO A 55 -9.95 9.16 1.41
N GLN A 56 -8.94 8.31 1.61
CA GLN A 56 -7.57 8.56 1.18
C GLN A 56 -7.07 7.36 0.38
N SER A 57 -6.35 7.64 -0.70
CA SER A 57 -5.68 6.63 -1.52
C SER A 57 -4.20 6.93 -1.60
N SER A 58 -3.37 5.91 -1.38
CA SER A 58 -1.91 6.06 -1.39
C SER A 58 -1.25 4.95 -2.18
N TYR A 59 -0.19 5.30 -2.90
CA TYR A 59 0.78 4.35 -3.43
C TYR A 59 1.75 3.96 -2.30
N LYS A 60 2.08 2.67 -2.20
CA LYS A 60 3.16 2.14 -1.36
C LYS A 60 4.09 1.35 -2.26
N GLY A 61 5.39 1.65 -2.19
CA GLY A 61 6.41 1.02 -3.02
C GLY A 61 7.63 0.60 -2.22
N GLY A 62 8.33 -0.41 -2.73
CA GLY A 62 9.54 -1.00 -2.17
C GLY A 62 10.13 -2.03 -3.12
N ASP A 63 11.14 -2.76 -2.67
CA ASP A 63 11.62 -3.93 -3.43
C ASP A 63 10.67 -5.11 -3.30
N PRO A 64 10.61 -6.04 -4.29
CA PRO A 64 9.95 -7.32 -4.09
C PRO A 64 10.36 -7.97 -2.76
N GLY A 65 9.37 -8.39 -1.97
CA GLY A 65 9.53 -8.84 -0.59
C GLY A 65 9.28 -7.77 0.48
N PHE A 66 9.05 -6.49 0.10
CA PHE A 66 8.68 -5.44 1.05
C PHE A 66 7.28 -5.64 1.64
N VAL A 67 6.40 -6.34 0.93
CA VAL A 67 5.17 -6.91 1.49
C VAL A 67 5.42 -8.37 1.77
N ARG A 68 5.10 -8.83 2.98
CA ARG A 68 5.26 -10.22 3.42
C ARG A 68 3.93 -10.81 3.82
N VAL A 69 3.64 -12.04 3.42
CA VAL A 69 2.53 -12.80 4.01
C VAL A 69 3.05 -13.46 5.29
N VAL A 70 2.60 -13.01 6.45
CA VAL A 70 3.21 -13.42 7.74
C VAL A 70 2.52 -14.64 8.36
N ASP A 71 1.26 -14.88 7.98
CA ASP A 71 0.48 -16.08 8.29
C ASP A 71 -0.64 -16.24 7.24
N ASP A 72 -1.51 -17.23 7.44
CA ASP A 72 -2.58 -17.56 6.48
C ASP A 72 -3.55 -16.40 6.22
N HIS A 73 -3.65 -15.43 7.12
CA HIS A 73 -4.64 -14.35 7.07
C HIS A 73 -4.04 -12.96 7.13
N THR A 74 -2.72 -12.81 7.25
CA THR A 74 -2.10 -11.53 7.58
C THR A 74 -0.96 -11.22 6.62
N ILE A 75 -0.94 -9.98 6.15
CA ILE A 75 0.21 -9.40 5.43
C ILE A 75 0.83 -8.29 6.27
N ALA A 76 2.12 -8.05 6.08
CA ALA A 76 2.86 -6.97 6.71
C ALA A 76 3.67 -6.18 5.69
N PHE A 77 3.79 -4.86 5.88
CA PHE A 77 4.63 -4.00 5.06
C PHE A 77 5.18 -2.81 5.86
N PRO A 78 6.35 -2.26 5.49
CA PRO A 78 6.98 -1.17 6.22
C PRO A 78 6.38 0.20 5.87
N VAL A 79 6.56 1.13 6.79
CA VAL A 79 6.37 2.57 6.56
C VAL A 79 7.74 3.22 6.49
N TYR A 80 8.14 3.66 5.32
CA TYR A 80 9.39 4.41 5.12
C TYR A 80 9.22 5.90 5.43
N ASP A 81 10.33 6.64 5.41
CA ASP A 81 10.27 8.11 5.41
C ASP A 81 9.45 8.63 4.23
N GLY A 82 8.71 9.72 4.45
CA GLY A 82 7.79 10.28 3.47
C GLY A 82 7.57 11.77 3.71
N ASN A 83 6.44 12.29 3.24
CA ASN A 83 6.11 13.72 3.32
C ASN A 83 5.63 14.21 4.71
N GLY A 84 5.70 13.37 5.74
CA GLY A 84 5.31 13.72 7.10
C GLY A 84 3.81 13.87 7.36
N MET A 85 2.93 13.66 6.36
CA MET A 85 1.48 13.84 6.57
C MET A 85 0.83 12.68 7.35
N PHE A 86 1.44 11.50 7.37
CA PHE A 86 0.95 10.29 8.06
C PHE A 86 -0.51 9.88 7.79
N LEU A 87 -1.16 10.37 6.72
CA LEU A 87 -2.58 10.13 6.45
C LEU A 87 -3.00 8.66 6.53
N THR A 88 -2.25 7.74 5.90
CA THR A 88 -2.56 6.30 5.96
C THR A 88 -2.54 5.79 7.41
N ILE A 89 -1.50 6.14 8.18
CA ILE A 89 -1.27 5.58 9.51
C ILE A 89 -2.21 6.21 10.53
N GLY A 90 -2.39 7.53 10.48
CA GLY A 90 -3.37 8.26 11.29
C GLY A 90 -4.77 7.70 11.09
N ASN A 91 -5.21 7.56 9.83
CA ASN A 91 -6.51 6.95 9.52
C ASN A 91 -6.65 5.55 10.12
N VAL A 92 -5.62 4.68 10.00
CA VAL A 92 -5.68 3.33 10.56
C VAL A 92 -5.86 3.31 12.08
N THR A 93 -5.34 4.31 12.80
CA THR A 93 -5.53 4.41 14.26
C THR A 93 -6.96 4.75 14.68
N GLU A 94 -7.73 5.41 13.82
CA GLU A 94 -9.13 5.80 14.07
C GLU A 94 -10.13 4.84 13.40
N ASN A 95 -9.76 4.31 12.23
CA ASN A 95 -10.56 3.43 11.39
C ASN A 95 -9.64 2.39 10.74
N HIS A 96 -9.65 1.19 11.31
CA HIS A 96 -8.79 0.10 10.91
C HIS A 96 -9.16 -0.52 9.55
N LEU A 97 -10.28 -0.14 8.92
CA LEU A 97 -10.71 -0.76 7.66
C LEU A 97 -9.90 -0.25 6.48
N VAL A 98 -9.28 -1.19 5.75
CA VAL A 98 -8.43 -0.87 4.59
C VAL A 98 -8.80 -1.70 3.37
N GLY A 99 -8.57 -1.13 2.19
CA GLY A 99 -8.66 -1.84 0.91
C GLY A 99 -7.36 -1.74 0.15
N LEU A 100 -6.74 -2.86 -0.17
CA LEU A 100 -5.48 -2.91 -0.92
C LEU A 100 -5.73 -3.44 -2.33
N LEU A 101 -4.99 -2.90 -3.29
CA LEU A 101 -5.01 -3.32 -4.69
C LEU A 101 -3.58 -3.56 -5.17
N PHE A 102 -3.28 -4.84 -5.42
CA PHE A 102 -2.06 -5.30 -6.04
C PHE A 102 -2.30 -5.54 -7.53
N ILE A 103 -1.38 -5.08 -8.38
CA ILE A 103 -1.48 -5.25 -9.83
C ILE A 103 -0.12 -5.72 -10.36
N ASP A 104 -0.16 -6.76 -11.19
CA ASP A 104 0.94 -7.15 -12.06
C ASP A 104 0.72 -6.47 -13.42
N PHE A 105 1.41 -5.36 -13.65
CA PHE A 105 1.30 -4.64 -14.92
C PHE A 105 2.02 -5.35 -16.08
N ALA A 106 2.85 -6.36 -15.84
CA ALA A 106 3.45 -7.14 -16.93
C ALA A 106 2.43 -8.15 -17.49
N ASN A 107 1.72 -8.85 -16.60
CA ASN A 107 0.82 -9.95 -16.98
C ASN A 107 -0.67 -9.57 -16.95
N GLY A 108 -1.02 -8.44 -16.34
CA GLY A 108 -2.39 -7.94 -16.21
C GLY A 108 -3.20 -8.58 -15.08
N SER A 109 -2.56 -9.38 -14.22
CA SER A 109 -3.20 -9.99 -13.05
C SER A 109 -3.39 -8.96 -11.93
N ARG A 110 -4.48 -9.06 -11.16
CA ARG A 110 -4.70 -8.18 -10.00
C ARG A 110 -5.37 -8.91 -8.85
N LEU A 111 -5.05 -8.47 -7.64
CA LEU A 111 -5.57 -9.01 -6.39
C LEU A 111 -6.06 -7.85 -5.51
N ARG A 112 -7.28 -7.97 -4.98
CA ARG A 112 -7.79 -7.08 -3.95
C ARG A 112 -7.74 -7.77 -2.60
N VAL A 113 -7.28 -7.06 -1.59
CA VAL A 113 -7.28 -7.51 -0.19
C VAL A 113 -7.95 -6.45 0.64
N ASN A 114 -9.14 -6.75 1.16
CA ASN A 114 -9.80 -5.89 2.13
C ASN A 114 -9.60 -6.49 3.51
N GLY A 115 -9.33 -5.67 4.50
CA GLY A 115 -8.96 -6.15 5.82
C GLY A 115 -8.97 -5.09 6.90
N GLU A 116 -8.41 -5.48 8.05
CA GLU A 116 -8.25 -4.66 9.23
C GLU A 116 -6.76 -4.42 9.46
N ALA A 117 -6.35 -3.17 9.40
CA ALA A 117 -4.98 -2.75 9.59
C ALA A 117 -4.69 -2.41 11.05
N SER A 118 -3.45 -2.65 11.46
CA SER A 118 -2.89 -2.22 12.73
C SER A 118 -1.45 -1.76 12.51
N VAL A 119 -0.97 -0.87 13.38
CA VAL A 119 0.37 -0.29 13.30
C VAL A 119 1.05 -0.46 14.64
N ASP A 120 2.25 -1.02 14.62
CA ASP A 120 3.06 -1.24 15.82
C ASP A 120 4.49 -0.72 15.57
N PRO A 121 4.93 0.34 16.29
CA PRO A 121 6.31 0.82 16.22
C PRO A 121 7.34 -0.18 16.76
N THR A 122 6.91 -1.15 17.56
CA THR A 122 7.75 -2.17 18.19
C THR A 122 7.66 -3.53 17.49
N ASP A 123 7.02 -3.58 16.32
CA ASP A 123 6.90 -4.82 15.55
C ASP A 123 8.30 -5.39 15.26
N PRO A 124 8.55 -6.67 15.54
CA PRO A 124 9.86 -7.28 15.28
C PRO A 124 10.29 -7.21 13.81
N LEU A 125 9.33 -7.11 12.87
CA LEU A 125 9.64 -6.97 11.45
C LEU A 125 10.26 -5.61 11.09
N VAL A 126 10.20 -4.59 11.96
CA VAL A 126 10.86 -3.30 11.71
C VAL A 126 12.35 -3.51 11.43
N ALA A 127 13.01 -4.38 12.20
CA ALA A 127 14.43 -4.69 12.03
C ALA A 127 14.74 -5.41 10.71
N ASP A 128 13.75 -6.05 10.09
CA ASP A 128 13.91 -6.80 8.85
C ASP A 128 13.67 -5.95 7.60
N PHE A 129 13.17 -4.71 7.76
CA PHE A 129 12.87 -3.80 6.67
C PHE A 129 13.82 -2.59 6.74
N PRO A 130 14.84 -2.51 5.86
CA PRO A 130 15.77 -1.39 5.83
C PRO A 130 15.02 -0.06 5.76
N GLY A 131 15.38 0.89 6.62
CA GLY A 131 14.78 2.23 6.66
C GLY A 131 13.31 2.30 7.11
N ALA A 132 12.71 1.21 7.60
CA ALA A 132 11.35 1.23 8.13
C ALA A 132 11.28 2.02 9.44
N LYS A 133 10.31 2.93 9.53
CA LYS A 133 9.95 3.64 10.78
C LYS A 133 8.94 2.86 11.61
N LEU A 134 8.04 2.15 10.94
CA LEU A 134 6.93 1.39 11.52
C LEU A 134 6.61 0.19 10.62
N VAL A 135 5.86 -0.78 11.13
CA VAL A 135 5.24 -1.83 10.32
C VAL A 135 3.72 -1.75 10.43
N VAL A 136 3.06 -1.91 9.30
CA VAL A 136 1.61 -2.10 9.21
C VAL A 136 1.33 -3.57 9.00
N ARG A 137 0.44 -4.15 9.81
CA ARG A 137 -0.14 -5.48 9.58
C ARG A 137 -1.58 -5.34 9.13
N VAL A 138 -1.96 -6.09 8.12
CA VAL A 138 -3.34 -6.16 7.63
C VAL A 138 -3.84 -7.58 7.75
N ARG A 139 -4.81 -7.81 8.64
CA ARG A 139 -5.57 -9.05 8.69
C ARG A 139 -6.62 -9.01 7.58
N ALA A 140 -6.48 -9.88 6.59
CA ALA A 140 -7.44 -10.03 5.52
C ALA A 140 -8.81 -10.46 6.06
N ARG A 141 -9.85 -9.87 5.47
CA ARG A 141 -11.26 -10.24 5.67
C ARG A 141 -11.90 -10.69 4.36
N ALA A 142 -11.36 -10.23 3.24
CA ALA A 142 -11.78 -10.69 1.94
C ALA A 142 -10.67 -10.49 0.89
N VAL A 143 -10.31 -11.57 0.23
CA VAL A 143 -9.30 -11.64 -0.83
C VAL A 143 -9.98 -11.99 -2.14
N PHE A 144 -9.73 -11.20 -3.17
CA PHE A 144 -10.41 -11.34 -4.46
C PHE A 144 -9.42 -11.28 -5.62
N PRO A 145 -9.09 -12.41 -6.25
CA PRO A 145 -8.44 -12.39 -7.55
C PRO A 145 -9.45 -11.89 -8.58
N ASN A 146 -9.02 -10.97 -9.43
CA ASN A 146 -9.87 -10.42 -10.48
C ASN A 146 -9.30 -10.72 -11.86
N CYS A 147 -10.18 -10.87 -12.84
CA CYS A 147 -9.76 -11.10 -14.22
C CYS A 147 -8.99 -9.89 -14.78
N ARG A 148 -8.07 -10.16 -15.71
CA ARG A 148 -7.23 -9.15 -16.39
C ARG A 148 -7.99 -8.14 -17.26
N ARG A 149 -9.31 -8.25 -17.36
CA ARG A 149 -10.13 -7.35 -18.18
C ARG A 149 -9.87 -5.91 -17.73
N TYR A 150 -9.55 -5.05 -18.70
CA TYR A 150 -9.23 -3.62 -18.54
C TYR A 150 -7.93 -3.27 -17.80
N VAL A 151 -7.07 -4.25 -17.47
CA VAL A 151 -5.73 -3.94 -16.95
C VAL A 151 -4.80 -3.64 -18.12
N HIS A 152 -4.24 -2.44 -18.13
CA HIS A 152 -3.20 -2.07 -19.08
C HIS A 152 -1.91 -2.80 -18.73
N THR A 153 -1.18 -3.24 -19.76
CA THR A 153 0.16 -3.78 -19.58
C THR A 153 1.18 -2.67 -19.74
N HIS A 154 2.14 -2.61 -18.84
CA HIS A 154 3.29 -1.70 -18.92
C HIS A 154 4.58 -2.51 -19.11
N GLY A 155 5.61 -1.85 -19.65
CA GLY A 155 6.95 -2.41 -19.71
C GLY A 155 7.56 -2.57 -18.32
N PRO A 156 8.80 -3.09 -18.22
CA PRO A 156 9.50 -3.19 -16.95
C PRO A 156 9.57 -1.80 -16.27
N ALA A 157 9.19 -1.76 -14.99
CA ALA A 157 9.33 -0.56 -14.18
C ALA A 157 10.80 -0.37 -13.79
N GLU A 158 11.26 0.87 -13.78
CA GLU A 158 12.52 1.22 -13.15
C GLU A 158 12.32 1.30 -11.63
N ARG A 159 13.28 0.77 -10.89
CA ARG A 159 13.28 0.85 -9.43
C ARG A 159 13.48 2.30 -8.99
N SER A 160 12.67 2.76 -8.04
CA SER A 160 12.86 4.09 -7.45
C SER A 160 14.13 4.13 -6.61
N VAL A 161 14.96 5.15 -6.85
CA VAL A 161 16.20 5.42 -6.10
C VAL A 161 15.93 5.71 -4.62
N PHE A 162 14.69 6.02 -4.24
CA PHE A 162 14.29 6.31 -2.87
C PHE A 162 13.92 5.07 -2.05
N VAL A 163 13.86 3.88 -2.68
CA VAL A 163 13.61 2.62 -1.94
C VAL A 163 14.83 2.32 -1.06
N PRO A 164 14.67 2.21 0.27
CA PRO A 164 15.80 1.91 1.16
C PRO A 164 16.51 0.60 0.83
N VAL A 165 17.84 0.61 0.96
CA VAL A 165 18.73 -0.55 0.81
C VAL A 165 19.55 -0.67 2.08
N GLU A 166 19.78 -1.90 2.54
CA GLU A 166 20.59 -2.17 3.73
C GLU A 166 21.99 -1.57 3.58
N GLY A 167 22.40 -0.75 4.55
CA GLY A 167 23.73 -0.11 4.57
C GLY A 167 23.89 1.11 3.65
N GLU A 168 22.85 1.53 2.94
CA GLU A 168 22.89 2.71 2.06
C GLU A 168 21.89 3.77 2.52
N GLN A 169 22.31 5.04 2.51
CA GLN A 169 21.42 6.18 2.75
C GLN A 169 20.70 6.53 1.43
N PRO A 170 19.36 6.46 1.35
CA PRO A 170 18.65 6.90 0.16
C PRO A 170 18.90 8.38 -0.10
N PRO A 171 18.91 8.82 -1.37
CA PRO A 171 19.04 10.23 -1.69
C PRO A 171 17.86 11.02 -1.12
N VAL A 172 18.13 12.27 -0.76
CA VAL A 172 17.12 13.21 -0.29
C VAL A 172 16.21 13.62 -1.46
N PRO A 173 14.87 13.59 -1.30
CA PRO A 173 13.96 14.17 -2.29
C PRO A 173 14.23 15.67 -2.45
N ASP A 174 14.53 16.13 -3.66
CA ASP A 174 14.90 17.52 -3.95
C ASP A 174 13.90 18.57 -3.47
N TRP A 175 12.61 18.24 -3.37
CA TRP A 175 11.59 19.17 -2.82
C TRP A 175 11.87 19.57 -1.38
N LYS A 176 12.55 18.73 -0.58
CA LYS A 176 12.92 19.07 0.81
C LYS A 176 14.01 20.14 0.88
N LEU A 177 14.73 20.39 -0.22
CA LEU A 177 15.80 21.38 -0.31
C LEU A 177 15.31 22.73 -0.87
N ASP A 178 14.03 22.81 -1.25
CA ASP A 178 13.42 24.07 -1.69
C ASP A 178 13.29 25.02 -0.49
N GLU A 179 13.64 26.30 -0.69
CA GLU A 179 13.59 27.35 0.34
C GLU A 179 12.20 27.46 0.99
N TRP A 180 11.14 27.05 0.30
CA TRP A 180 9.79 27.02 0.85
C TRP A 180 9.64 26.11 2.08
N PHE A 181 10.49 25.08 2.21
CA PHE A 181 10.49 24.15 3.34
C PHE A 181 11.54 24.48 4.42
N ASP A 182 12.26 25.59 4.30
CA ASP A 182 13.26 26.00 5.28
C ASP A 182 12.66 26.14 6.69
N GLY A 183 13.32 25.51 7.67
CA GLY A 183 12.87 25.51 9.06
C GLY A 183 11.61 24.69 9.34
N THR A 184 11.09 23.95 8.36
CA THR A 184 9.91 23.07 8.53
C THR A 184 10.27 21.60 8.73
N LEU A 185 11.50 21.21 8.36
CA LEU A 185 11.97 19.84 8.46
C LEU A 185 12.22 19.44 9.93
N PRO A 186 11.99 18.16 10.29
CA PRO A 186 12.26 17.68 11.64
C PRO A 186 13.77 17.67 11.94
N ASP A 187 14.10 17.75 13.23
CA ASP A 187 15.48 17.59 13.69
C ASP A 187 16.06 16.26 13.20
N GLY A 188 17.24 16.31 12.57
CA GLY A 188 17.92 15.14 12.03
C GLY A 188 17.36 14.62 10.71
N ASP A 189 16.49 15.36 10.01
CA ASP A 189 16.12 15.02 8.62
C ASP A 189 17.39 14.95 7.74
N PRO A 190 17.57 13.90 6.92
CA PRO A 190 18.73 13.77 6.05
C PRO A 190 18.96 14.96 5.10
N ALA A 191 17.90 15.72 4.77
CA ALA A 191 18.00 16.92 3.96
C ALA A 191 18.77 18.07 4.64
N LEU A 192 18.92 18.04 5.97
CA LEU A 192 19.67 19.05 6.72
C LEU A 192 21.20 18.86 6.62
N ASP A 193 21.67 17.69 6.18
CA ASP A 193 23.08 17.44 5.91
C ASP A 193 23.39 17.58 4.42
N ALA A 194 24.09 18.65 4.07
CA ALA A 194 24.50 18.96 2.71
C ALA A 194 25.44 17.92 2.07
N ALA A 195 26.01 16.99 2.85
CA ALA A 195 26.79 15.87 2.32
C ALA A 195 25.91 14.75 1.74
N ASN A 196 24.63 14.68 2.10
CA ASN A 196 23.73 13.67 1.57
C ASN A 196 23.36 13.98 0.12
N PRO A 197 23.44 12.99 -0.79
CA PRO A 197 23.04 13.20 -2.18
C PRO A 197 21.53 13.46 -2.26
N SER A 198 21.11 14.26 -3.24
CA SER A 198 19.69 14.47 -3.55
C SER A 198 19.32 13.88 -4.90
N ALA A 199 18.03 13.62 -5.11
CA ALA A 199 17.49 13.13 -6.37
C ALA A 199 16.18 13.84 -6.75
N PRO A 200 15.89 14.01 -8.06
CA PRO A 200 14.64 14.60 -8.52
C PRO A 200 13.43 13.80 -8.04
N SER A 201 12.46 14.47 -7.45
CA SER A 201 11.30 13.84 -6.81
C SER A 201 9.97 14.53 -7.09
N VAL A 202 10.01 15.78 -7.58
CA VAL A 202 8.80 16.50 -7.99
C VAL A 202 8.38 16.04 -9.40
N PRO A 203 7.19 15.43 -9.56
CA PRO A 203 6.68 15.05 -10.88
C PRO A 203 6.34 16.29 -11.72
N ARG A 204 6.42 16.13 -13.05
CA ARG A 204 5.91 17.13 -14.01
C ARG A 204 4.49 16.73 -14.42
N PHE A 205 3.53 17.63 -14.24
CA PHE A 205 2.13 17.46 -14.64
C PHE A 205 1.80 18.29 -15.88
#